data_AF-A0AAN6ZTJ0-F1
#
_entry.id   AF-A0AAN6ZTJ0-F1
#
_cell.length_a   1.000
_cell.length_b   1.000
_cell.length_c   1.000
_cell.angle_alpha   90.00
_cell.angle_beta   90.00
_cell.angle_gamma   90.00
#
_symmetry.space_group_name_H-M   'P 1'
#
loop_
_entity.id
_entity.type
_entity.pdbx_description
1 polymer ?
#
loop_
_entity_poly.entity_id
_entity_poly.type
_entity_poly.pdbx_seq_one_letter_code
_entity_poly.pdbx_strand_id
1 'polypeptide(L)'
;MVWHLPPQWPAIASRTHFCSGCCFSSSVLIFSVAISRWRSASMMILSRLSSQLGLTGASRFEAHHADPGPSLSTLGLLRYPKHDKSAADATAAPRNVGHNKHTDVGSLTFLLAAQWGLQYLSLTTKRWEFIEPPAGHAVINVGDSLRFLSGGKLASVVHRVVPLRRQTQDEDRYSIAYFLRMNDGGVFHDTTGKAWTANDWHDFKFGVFKNPSALDAKGRFLTGMMMEESDKLEGGEVQIAVTA
;
A
#
# COMPACT_ATOMS: atom_id res chain seq x y z
N MET A 1 -4.78 -23.46 -6.79
CA MET A 1 -4.31 -23.33 -8.19
C MET A 1 -2.82 -23.62 -8.19
N VAL A 2 -2.43 -24.79 -8.70
CA VAL A 2 -1.04 -25.27 -8.76
C VAL A 2 -0.46 -24.78 -10.08
N TRP A 3 0.64 -24.04 -10.05
CA TRP A 3 1.33 -23.60 -11.27
C TRP A 3 2.20 -24.76 -11.79
N HIS A 4 1.82 -25.32 -12.94
CA HIS A 4 2.73 -26.10 -13.79
C HIS A 4 3.39 -25.13 -14.77
N LEU A 5 4.73 -25.11 -14.79
CA LEU A 5 5.51 -24.37 -15.79
C LEU A 5 5.60 -25.20 -17.09
N PRO A 6 5.32 -24.63 -18.27
CA PRO A 6 5.40 -25.36 -19.54
C PRO A 6 6.87 -25.64 -19.95
N PRO A 7 7.15 -26.81 -20.56
CA PRO A 7 8.49 -27.31 -20.84
C PRO A 7 9.03 -26.82 -22.19
N GLN A 8 9.22 -25.52 -22.37
CA GLN A 8 10.02 -25.01 -23.50
C GLN A 8 10.54 -23.59 -23.24
N TRP A 9 11.40 -23.45 -22.21
CA TRP A 9 12.32 -22.32 -22.12
C TRP A 9 13.64 -22.73 -22.78
N PRO A 10 14.21 -21.97 -23.73
CA PRO A 10 15.51 -22.31 -24.26
C PRO A 10 16.54 -22.24 -23.13
N ALA A 11 17.34 -23.30 -22.98
CA ALA A 11 18.43 -23.33 -22.03
C ALA A 11 19.27 -22.06 -22.20
N ILE A 12 19.34 -21.24 -21.15
CA ILE A 12 20.23 -20.09 -21.09
C ILE A 12 21.64 -20.65 -21.00
N ALA A 13 22.24 -20.92 -22.16
CA ALA A 13 23.65 -21.12 -22.30
C ALA A 13 24.34 -19.80 -21.93
N SER A 14 25.33 -19.95 -21.05
CA SER A 14 26.21 -18.91 -20.54
C SER A 14 26.82 -18.05 -21.66
N ARG A 15 26.32 -16.82 -21.79
CA ARG A 15 27.17 -15.66 -22.12
C ARG A 15 26.89 -14.55 -21.14
N THR A 16 27.48 -14.72 -19.96
CA THR A 16 27.73 -13.64 -19.02
C THR A 16 28.70 -12.64 -19.66
N HIS A 17 28.16 -11.58 -20.24
CA HIS A 17 28.80 -10.27 -20.14
C HIS A 17 28.15 -9.55 -18.96
N PHE A 18 28.52 -9.99 -17.75
CA PHE A 18 28.30 -9.18 -16.55
C PHE A 18 29.19 -7.94 -16.69
N CYS A 19 28.55 -6.77 -16.75
CA CYS A 19 29.28 -5.53 -16.53
C CYS A 19 29.78 -5.54 -15.08
N SER A 20 31.09 -5.66 -14.91
CA SER A 20 31.80 -5.94 -13.68
C SER A 20 31.47 -4.94 -12.57
N GLY A 21 30.97 -5.43 -11.42
CA GLY A 21 31.04 -4.86 -10.05
C GLY A 21 30.46 -3.47 -9.75
N CYS A 22 30.71 -2.46 -10.58
CA CYS A 22 30.48 -1.06 -10.27
C CYS A 22 28.99 -0.66 -10.40
N CYS A 23 28.27 -1.23 -11.37
CA CYS A 23 26.84 -0.93 -11.60
C CYS A 23 25.93 -1.52 -10.51
N PHE A 24 26.27 -2.69 -9.97
CA PHE A 24 25.49 -3.32 -8.90
C PHE A 24 25.65 -2.58 -7.58
N SER A 25 26.90 -2.22 -7.22
CA SER A 25 27.18 -1.41 -6.01
C SER A 25 26.48 -0.04 -6.05
N SER A 26 26.52 0.65 -7.20
CA SER A 26 25.87 1.94 -7.37
C SER A 26 24.35 1.87 -7.27
N SER A 27 23.74 0.80 -7.80
CA SER A 27 22.27 0.60 -7.74
C SER A 27 21.79 0.32 -6.32
N VAL A 28 22.53 -0.51 -5.57
CA VAL A 28 22.24 -0.80 -4.15
C VAL A 28 22.35 0.47 -3.31
N LEU A 29 23.34 1.33 -3.59
CA LEU A 29 23.49 2.61 -2.92
C LEU A 29 22.28 3.54 -3.16
N ILE A 30 21.77 3.62 -4.40
CA ILE A 30 20.60 4.45 -4.72
C ILE A 30 19.38 4.02 -3.89
N PHE A 31 19.08 2.72 -3.87
CA PHE A 31 17.93 2.22 -3.09
C PHE A 31 18.12 2.40 -1.59
N SER A 32 19.33 2.16 -1.08
CA SER A 32 19.64 2.33 0.35
C SER A 32 19.50 3.78 0.79
N VAL A 33 19.99 4.73 -0.03
CA VAL A 33 19.84 6.17 0.22
C VAL A 33 18.37 6.59 0.13
N ALA A 34 17.63 6.11 -0.88
CA ALA A 34 16.21 6.42 -1.04
C ALA A 34 15.38 5.91 0.15
N ILE A 35 15.57 4.65 0.56
CA ILE A 35 14.90 4.06 1.72
C ILE A 35 15.24 4.84 2.99
N SER A 36 16.51 5.21 3.19
CA SER A 36 16.93 5.99 4.36
C SER A 36 16.28 7.38 4.40
N ARG A 37 16.15 8.04 3.25
CA ARG A 37 15.49 9.35 3.14
C ARG A 37 13.99 9.25 3.40
N TRP A 38 13.31 8.24 2.84
CA TRP A 38 11.89 8.02 3.08
C TRP A 38 11.60 7.62 4.52
N ARG A 39 12.44 6.78 5.13
CA ARG A 39 12.37 6.49 6.57
C ARG A 39 12.50 7.77 7.40
N SER A 40 13.50 8.61 7.11
CA SER A 40 13.70 9.90 7.81
C SER A 40 12.48 10.82 7.69
N ALA A 41 11.93 10.98 6.47
CA ALA A 41 10.72 11.75 6.25
C ALA A 41 9.52 11.18 7.02
N SER A 42 9.39 9.84 7.04
CA SER A 42 8.32 9.18 7.79
C SER A 42 8.44 9.43 9.29
N MET A 43 9.64 9.30 9.87
CA MET A 43 9.86 9.57 11.30
C MET A 43 9.53 11.01 11.67
N MET A 44 9.87 11.96 10.80
CA MET A 44 9.49 13.36 10.99
C MET A 44 7.97 13.55 10.97
N ILE A 45 7.26 12.97 9.98
CA ILE A 45 5.78 13.05 9.91
C ILE A 45 5.16 12.43 11.17
N LEU A 46 5.58 11.23 11.56
CA LEU A 46 5.07 10.54 12.75
C LEU A 46 5.33 11.35 14.03
N SER A 47 6.53 11.92 14.18
CA SER A 47 6.87 12.76 15.33
C SER A 47 6.00 14.01 15.42
N ARG A 48 5.71 14.65 14.28
CA ARG A 48 4.80 15.80 14.22
C ARG A 48 3.37 15.41 14.56
N LEU A 49 2.87 14.29 14.01
CA LEU A 49 1.54 13.76 14.35
C LEU A 49 1.44 13.41 15.84
N SER A 50 2.46 12.76 16.41
CA SER A 50 2.55 12.47 17.85
C SER A 50 2.43 13.75 18.68
N SER A 51 3.18 14.79 18.33
CA SER A 51 3.13 16.06 19.06
C SER A 51 1.78 16.78 18.90
N GLN A 52 1.18 16.77 17.70
CA GLN A 52 -0.13 17.38 17.46
C GLN A 52 -1.26 16.63 18.21
N LEU A 53 -1.12 15.32 18.41
CA LEU A 53 -2.07 14.52 19.17
C LEU A 53 -1.75 14.44 20.67
N GLY A 54 -0.72 15.15 21.15
CA GLY A 54 -0.35 15.20 22.56
C GLY A 54 0.28 13.91 23.11
N LEU A 55 0.85 13.06 22.25
CA LEU A 55 1.44 11.77 22.63
C LEU A 55 2.85 11.95 23.23
N THR A 56 3.16 11.18 24.27
CA THR A 56 4.42 11.25 25.02
C THR A 56 5.03 9.87 25.28
N GLY A 57 6.35 9.81 25.46
CA GLY A 57 7.07 8.57 25.76
C GLY A 57 6.79 7.45 24.75
N ALA A 58 6.48 6.26 25.26
CA ALA A 58 6.21 5.06 24.47
C ALA A 58 4.91 5.12 23.65
N SER A 59 4.02 6.08 23.91
CA SER A 59 2.78 6.23 23.13
C SER A 59 2.98 7.01 21.83
N ARG A 60 4.18 7.52 21.57
CA ARG A 60 4.50 8.29 20.36
C ARG A 60 4.63 7.35 19.17
N PHE A 61 4.05 7.71 18.03
CA PHE A 61 4.01 6.85 16.85
C PHE A 61 5.39 6.44 16.34
N GLU A 62 6.36 7.35 16.31
CA GLU A 62 7.71 7.05 15.86
C GLU A 62 8.45 6.05 16.78
N ALA A 63 8.03 5.89 18.04
CA ALA A 63 8.63 4.93 18.96
C ALA A 63 8.41 3.47 18.51
N HIS A 64 7.35 3.22 17.71
CA HIS A 64 7.03 1.90 17.16
C HIS A 64 7.89 1.51 15.95
N HIS A 65 8.82 2.36 15.54
CA HIS A 65 9.70 2.16 14.39
C HIS A 65 11.19 2.26 14.76
N ALA A 66 11.53 2.19 16.04
CA ALA A 66 12.91 2.37 16.53
C ALA A 66 13.86 1.27 16.06
N ASP A 67 15.09 1.65 15.67
CA ASP A 67 16.16 0.70 15.38
C ASP A 67 16.72 0.08 16.67
N PRO A 68 17.26 -1.16 16.63
CA PRO A 68 17.44 -2.03 15.46
C PRO A 68 16.28 -3.03 15.24
N GLY A 69 15.04 -2.70 15.62
CA GLY A 69 13.92 -3.64 15.53
C GLY A 69 13.63 -4.09 14.08
N PRO A 70 13.38 -5.39 13.82
CA PRO A 70 13.00 -5.84 12.49
C PRO A 70 11.63 -5.28 12.11
N SER A 71 11.46 -4.95 10.82
CA SER A 71 10.17 -4.56 10.25
C SER A 71 10.02 -5.10 8.84
N LEU A 72 8.80 -5.44 8.45
CA LEU A 72 8.44 -5.76 7.06
C LEU A 72 8.28 -4.52 6.14
N SER A 73 8.92 -3.40 6.49
CA SER A 73 8.92 -2.19 5.65
C SER A 73 9.51 -2.50 4.27
N THR A 74 8.85 -2.04 3.21
CA THR A 74 9.17 -2.51 1.83
C THR A 74 9.18 -1.35 0.84
N LEU A 75 10.11 -1.41 -0.11
CA LEU A 75 10.12 -0.61 -1.33
C LEU A 75 9.55 -1.43 -2.49
N GLY A 76 8.38 -1.05 -3.01
CA GLY A 76 7.74 -1.70 -4.15
C GLY A 76 7.92 -0.89 -5.44
N LEU A 77 8.42 -1.53 -6.50
CA LEU A 77 8.40 -0.99 -7.86
C LEU A 77 7.30 -1.72 -8.62
N LEU A 78 6.20 -1.01 -8.90
CA LEU A 78 4.97 -1.58 -9.43
C LEU A 78 4.83 -1.24 -10.91
N ARG A 79 4.56 -2.25 -11.72
CA ARG A 79 4.18 -2.13 -13.13
C ARG A 79 2.79 -2.72 -13.31
N TYR A 80 1.90 -1.92 -13.86
CA TYR A 80 0.61 -2.36 -14.38
C TYR A 80 0.75 -2.42 -15.90
N PRO A 81 0.69 -3.61 -16.53
CA PRO A 81 0.88 -3.72 -17.98
C PRO A 81 -0.27 -3.10 -18.77
N LYS A 82 0.05 -2.54 -19.93
CA LYS A 82 -0.93 -2.21 -20.97
C LYS A 82 -1.71 -3.47 -21.36
N HIS A 83 -2.94 -3.28 -21.81
CA HIS A 83 -3.70 -4.37 -22.41
C HIS A 83 -3.50 -4.40 -23.91
N ASP A 84 -3.29 -5.60 -24.45
CA ASP A 84 -3.37 -5.82 -25.88
C ASP A 84 -4.83 -5.91 -26.29
N LYS A 85 -5.27 -5.00 -27.17
CA LYS A 85 -6.63 -4.94 -27.72
C LYS A 85 -6.98 -6.15 -28.60
N SER A 86 -6.06 -7.10 -28.80
CA SER A 86 -6.20 -8.25 -29.71
C SER A 86 -6.77 -9.51 -29.04
N ALA A 87 -6.94 -9.54 -27.72
CA ALA A 87 -7.66 -10.64 -27.08
C ALA A 87 -9.17 -10.44 -27.30
N ALA A 88 -9.73 -11.25 -28.20
CA ALA A 88 -11.13 -11.33 -28.55
C ALA A 88 -12.03 -11.42 -27.31
N ASP A 89 -12.63 -10.29 -26.93
CA ASP A 89 -13.97 -10.16 -26.34
C ASP A 89 -14.18 -8.68 -25.98
N ALA A 90 -14.61 -7.88 -26.97
CA ALA A 90 -15.00 -6.47 -26.78
C ALA A 90 -16.21 -6.29 -25.83
N THR A 91 -16.79 -7.40 -25.36
CA THR A 91 -17.91 -7.48 -24.42
C THR A 91 -17.51 -7.98 -23.03
N ALA A 92 -16.28 -8.47 -22.85
CA ALA A 92 -15.78 -8.87 -21.54
C ALA A 92 -15.20 -7.65 -20.81
N ALA A 93 -15.79 -7.28 -19.67
CA ALA A 93 -15.15 -6.35 -18.75
C ALA A 93 -13.72 -6.85 -18.46
N PRO A 94 -12.69 -6.00 -18.57
CA PRO A 94 -11.33 -6.45 -18.47
C PRO A 94 -11.09 -6.98 -17.06
N ARG A 95 -10.78 -8.28 -17.00
CA ARG A 95 -10.50 -9.00 -15.77
C ARG A 95 -9.05 -8.69 -15.36
N ASN A 96 -8.83 -8.43 -14.07
CA ASN A 96 -7.51 -8.28 -13.44
C ASN A 96 -6.71 -7.00 -13.77
N VAL A 97 -7.38 -5.85 -13.84
CA VAL A 97 -6.71 -4.57 -14.12
C VAL A 97 -6.52 -3.74 -12.86
N GLY A 98 -5.32 -3.20 -12.70
CA GLY A 98 -5.00 -2.31 -11.60
C GLY A 98 -4.77 -3.06 -10.29
N HIS A 99 -5.26 -2.50 -9.19
CA HIS A 99 -5.07 -3.04 -7.85
C HIS A 99 -6.41 -3.00 -7.12
N ASN A 100 -6.84 -4.14 -6.57
CA ASN A 100 -8.10 -4.28 -5.86
C ASN A 100 -8.24 -3.25 -4.72
N LYS A 101 -9.49 -2.92 -4.34
CA LYS A 101 -9.74 -2.02 -3.22
C LYS A 101 -9.15 -2.58 -1.92
N HIS A 102 -8.36 -1.77 -1.23
CA HIS A 102 -7.77 -2.12 0.04
C HIS A 102 -7.36 -0.88 0.84
N THR A 103 -6.94 -1.10 2.06
CA THR A 103 -6.16 -0.19 2.90
C THR A 103 -4.73 -0.70 3.00
N ASP A 104 -3.79 0.18 3.35
CA ASP A 104 -2.42 -0.26 3.62
C ASP A 104 -2.30 -0.84 5.02
N VAL A 105 -1.45 -1.86 5.18
CA VAL A 105 -1.29 -2.58 6.45
C VAL A 105 -0.51 -1.76 7.48
N GLY A 106 0.50 -0.99 7.04
CA GLY A 106 1.52 -0.38 7.89
C GLY A 106 1.10 0.94 8.54
N SER A 107 2.09 1.80 8.82
CA SER A 107 1.85 3.13 9.40
C SER A 107 1.64 4.19 8.32
N LEU A 108 2.56 4.27 7.36
CA LEU A 108 2.52 5.24 6.27
C LEU A 108 2.92 4.58 4.96
N THR A 109 2.29 5.00 3.86
CA THR A 109 2.69 4.65 2.51
C THR A 109 3.01 5.91 1.73
N PHE A 110 4.18 5.97 1.08
CA PHE A 110 4.52 7.03 0.13
C PHE A 110 4.40 6.46 -1.27
N LEU A 111 3.61 7.11 -2.12
CA LEU A 111 3.41 6.72 -3.51
C LEU A 111 3.93 7.81 -4.45
N LEU A 112 4.90 7.44 -5.27
CA LEU A 112 5.34 8.22 -6.43
C LEU A 112 4.71 7.61 -7.68
N ALA A 113 3.92 8.41 -8.38
CA ALA A 113 3.36 8.06 -9.68
C ALA A 113 3.32 9.32 -10.55
N ALA A 114 3.64 9.17 -11.83
CA ALA A 114 3.44 10.22 -12.84
C ALA A 114 2.09 10.06 -13.57
N GLN A 115 1.55 8.84 -13.57
CA GLN A 115 0.35 8.47 -14.31
C GLN A 115 -0.85 8.33 -13.38
N TRP A 116 -1.99 8.81 -13.87
CA TRP A 116 -3.30 8.65 -13.23
C TRP A 116 -3.64 7.18 -12.99
N GLY A 117 -4.64 6.94 -12.13
CA GLY A 117 -5.23 5.62 -11.91
C GLY A 117 -5.46 5.28 -10.44
N LEU A 118 -4.82 6.00 -9.52
CA LEU A 118 -5.13 5.88 -8.10
C LEU A 118 -6.50 6.50 -7.82
N GLN A 119 -7.38 5.72 -7.19
CA GLN A 119 -8.61 6.19 -6.61
C GLN A 119 -8.64 5.93 -5.11
N TYR A 120 -9.29 6.82 -4.38
CA TYR A 120 -9.60 6.65 -2.97
C TYR A 120 -11.11 6.76 -2.77
N LEU A 121 -11.63 6.12 -1.74
CA LEU A 121 -13.01 6.33 -1.32
C LEU A 121 -13.03 7.52 -0.35
N SER A 122 -13.61 8.62 -0.81
CA SER A 122 -13.72 9.84 -0.01
C SER A 122 -14.63 9.62 1.20
N LEU A 123 -14.13 9.93 2.40
CA LEU A 123 -14.90 9.87 3.63
C LEU A 123 -15.98 10.96 3.70
N THR A 124 -15.82 12.04 2.93
CA THR A 124 -16.77 13.16 2.87
C THR A 124 -17.87 12.90 1.85
N THR A 125 -17.49 12.62 0.60
CA THR A 125 -18.47 12.48 -0.49
C THR A 125 -19.03 11.07 -0.60
N LYS A 126 -18.39 10.09 0.06
CA LYS A 126 -18.68 8.66 -0.02
C LYS A 126 -18.61 8.10 -1.44
N ARG A 127 -17.81 8.72 -2.31
CA ARG A 127 -17.59 8.31 -3.71
C ARG A 127 -16.13 8.02 -3.97
N TRP A 128 -15.91 7.17 -4.97
CA TRP A 128 -14.58 6.96 -5.53
C TRP A 128 -14.13 8.20 -6.28
N GLU A 129 -13.00 8.75 -5.87
CA GLU A 129 -12.40 9.93 -6.47
C GLU A 129 -10.99 9.61 -6.93
N PHE A 130 -10.58 10.18 -8.06
CA PHE A 130 -9.21 10.06 -8.54
C PHE A 130 -8.30 11.04 -7.80
N ILE A 131 -7.08 10.59 -7.54
CA ILE A 131 -6.00 11.48 -7.09
C ILE A 131 -5.18 11.86 -8.32
N GLU A 132 -5.08 13.17 -8.58
CA GLU A 132 -4.16 13.71 -9.57
C GLU A 132 -2.72 13.39 -9.15
N PRO A 133 -1.88 12.78 -10.01
CA PRO A 133 -0.48 12.54 -9.68
C PRO A 133 0.26 13.88 -9.54
N PRO A 134 0.73 14.26 -8.34
CA PRO A 134 1.28 15.59 -8.14
C PRO A 134 2.74 15.61 -8.63
N ALA A 135 3.06 16.53 -9.55
CA ALA A 135 4.41 16.66 -10.08
C ALA A 135 5.40 17.03 -8.95
N GLY A 136 6.47 16.24 -8.80
CA GLY A 136 7.51 16.47 -7.78
C GLY A 136 7.13 16.12 -6.34
N HIS A 137 5.94 15.57 -6.10
CA HIS A 137 5.44 15.23 -4.76
C HIS A 137 5.08 13.75 -4.65
N ALA A 138 4.93 13.26 -3.42
CA ALA A 138 4.45 11.91 -3.13
C ALA A 138 3.05 11.98 -2.52
N VAL A 139 2.17 11.09 -2.95
CA VAL A 139 0.91 10.87 -2.23
C VAL A 139 1.23 10.07 -0.97
N ILE A 140 0.87 10.58 0.21
CA ILE A 140 1.09 9.89 1.47
C ILE A 140 -0.25 9.36 1.98
N ASN A 141 -0.31 8.07 2.26
CA ASN A 141 -1.48 7.42 2.84
C ASN A 141 -1.17 6.94 4.27
N VAL A 142 -2.16 7.07 5.15
CA VAL A 142 -2.14 6.45 6.48
C VAL A 142 -2.55 4.99 6.34
N GLY A 143 -1.79 4.09 6.96
CA GLY A 143 -2.13 2.67 7.01
C GLY A 143 -2.83 2.26 8.31
N ASP A 144 -3.23 1.00 8.37
CA ASP A 144 -4.01 0.43 9.47
C ASP A 144 -3.31 0.55 10.82
N SER A 145 -2.02 0.24 10.89
CA SER A 145 -1.27 0.32 12.16
C SER A 145 -1.34 1.72 12.77
N LEU A 146 -1.13 2.77 11.97
CA LEU A 146 -1.18 4.14 12.47
C LEU A 146 -2.62 4.57 12.81
N ARG A 147 -3.62 4.13 12.04
CA ARG A 147 -5.03 4.30 12.40
C ARG A 147 -5.31 3.71 13.78
N PHE A 148 -4.93 2.46 14.02
CA PHE A 148 -5.17 1.77 15.29
C PHE A 148 -4.42 2.43 16.45
N LEU A 149 -3.12 2.76 16.27
CA LEU A 149 -2.34 3.49 17.27
C LEU A 149 -2.95 4.85 17.63
N SER A 150 -3.56 5.53 16.65
CA SER A 150 -4.22 6.82 16.87
C SER A 150 -5.59 6.71 17.54
N GLY A 151 -6.08 5.50 17.82
CA GLY A 151 -7.45 5.26 18.30
C GLY A 151 -8.51 5.66 17.28
N GLY A 152 -8.21 5.59 15.99
CA GLY A 152 -9.12 5.97 14.91
C GLY A 152 -9.19 7.46 14.59
N LYS A 153 -8.33 8.31 15.19
CA LYS A 153 -8.24 9.75 14.85
C LYS A 153 -7.65 10.01 13.46
N LEU A 154 -6.82 9.09 12.99
CA LEU A 154 -6.27 9.09 11.63
C LEU A 154 -6.92 7.96 10.83
N ALA A 155 -7.39 8.27 9.63
CA ALA A 155 -8.10 7.30 8.81
C ALA A 155 -7.15 6.54 7.88
N SER A 156 -7.24 5.21 7.90
CA SER A 156 -6.66 4.35 6.86
C SER A 156 -7.62 4.32 5.68
N VAL A 157 -7.30 5.07 4.61
CA VAL A 157 -8.24 5.29 3.52
C VAL A 157 -8.25 4.10 2.55
N VAL A 158 -9.45 3.64 2.25
CA VAL A 158 -9.67 2.60 1.23
C VAL A 158 -9.35 3.18 -0.14
N HIS A 159 -8.43 2.55 -0.86
CA HIS A 159 -7.98 2.98 -2.16
C HIS A 159 -7.86 1.79 -3.12
N ARG A 160 -7.81 2.09 -4.43
CA ARG A 160 -7.66 1.11 -5.50
C ARG A 160 -6.91 1.74 -6.67
N VAL A 161 -6.38 0.92 -7.56
CA VAL A 161 -5.87 1.39 -8.85
C VAL A 161 -6.80 0.88 -9.94
N VAL A 162 -7.28 1.77 -10.79
CA VAL A 162 -8.15 1.46 -11.94
C VAL A 162 -7.70 2.22 -13.18
N PRO A 163 -7.95 1.69 -14.40
CA PRO A 163 -7.72 2.44 -15.63
C PRO A 163 -8.58 3.69 -15.74
N LEU A 164 -8.06 4.72 -16.41
CA LEU A 164 -8.78 5.97 -16.66
C LEU A 164 -9.97 5.82 -17.63
N ARG A 165 -9.79 5.09 -18.74
CA ARG A 165 -10.73 5.07 -19.86
C ARG A 165 -11.32 3.69 -20.06
N ARG A 166 -12.66 3.60 -20.10
CA ARG A 166 -13.43 2.43 -20.56
C ARG A 166 -12.91 1.07 -20.06
N GLN A 167 -12.37 1.05 -18.84
CA GLN A 167 -11.75 -0.11 -18.21
C GLN A 167 -10.48 -0.64 -18.93
N THR A 168 -10.01 0.00 -20.00
CA THR A 168 -8.81 -0.41 -20.75
C THR A 168 -7.58 0.40 -20.34
N GLN A 169 -6.46 -0.28 -20.10
CA GLN A 169 -5.18 0.37 -19.86
C GLN A 169 -4.39 0.42 -21.18
N ASP A 170 -4.37 1.58 -21.83
CA ASP A 170 -3.77 1.76 -23.16
C ASP A 170 -2.22 1.83 -23.14
N GLU A 171 -1.62 2.05 -21.97
CA GLU A 171 -0.17 2.15 -21.76
C GLU A 171 0.27 1.45 -20.47
N ASP A 172 1.55 1.12 -20.34
CA ASP A 172 2.08 0.61 -19.08
C ASP A 172 2.03 1.72 -18.04
N ARG A 173 1.52 1.42 -16.84
CA ARG A 173 1.53 2.33 -15.70
C ARG A 173 2.59 1.91 -14.69
N TYR A 174 3.39 2.86 -14.24
CA TYR A 174 4.42 2.64 -13.24
C TYR A 174 4.17 3.45 -11.98
N SER A 175 4.52 2.87 -10.83
CA SER A 175 4.57 3.60 -9.56
C SER A 175 5.60 3.01 -8.63
N ILE A 176 6.16 3.84 -7.75
CA ILE A 176 7.04 3.40 -6.66
C ILE A 176 6.31 3.64 -5.35
N ALA A 177 6.25 2.62 -4.50
CA ALA A 177 5.59 2.68 -3.20
C ALA A 177 6.58 2.35 -2.08
N TYR A 178 6.66 3.21 -1.07
CA TYR A 178 7.35 2.91 0.19
C TYR A 178 6.32 2.59 1.25
N PHE A 179 6.37 1.39 1.81
CA PHE A 179 5.51 0.99 2.92
C PHE A 179 6.34 1.04 4.20
N LEU A 180 6.12 2.04 5.04
CA LEU A 180 6.65 2.05 6.39
C LEU A 180 5.73 1.20 7.28
N ARG A 181 6.30 0.18 7.93
CA ARG A 181 5.60 -0.68 8.88
C ARG A 181 6.22 -0.56 10.26
N MET A 182 5.42 -0.81 11.29
CA MET A 182 5.90 -0.94 12.66
C MET A 182 6.92 -2.06 12.75
N ASN A 183 7.73 -2.04 13.80
CA ASN A 183 8.55 -3.18 14.15
C ASN A 183 7.66 -4.40 14.39
N ASP A 184 8.11 -5.59 14.00
CA ASP A 184 7.29 -6.80 13.89
C ASP A 184 6.57 -7.17 15.20
N GLY A 185 7.26 -7.00 16.34
CA GLY A 185 6.70 -7.23 17.68
C GLY A 185 5.90 -6.07 18.28
N GLY A 186 5.76 -4.95 17.57
CA GLY A 186 4.95 -3.82 18.01
C GLY A 186 3.48 -4.19 18.07
N VAL A 187 2.80 -3.81 19.16
CA VAL A 187 1.40 -4.19 19.41
C VAL A 187 0.47 -3.00 19.24
N PHE A 188 -0.69 -3.24 18.64
CA PHE A 188 -1.83 -2.31 18.62
C PHE A 188 -3.14 -3.07 18.85
N HIS A 189 -4.19 -2.33 19.19
CA HIS A 189 -5.55 -2.87 19.34
C HIS A 189 -6.41 -2.46 18.17
N ASP A 190 -7.16 -3.42 17.63
CA ASP A 190 -8.11 -3.15 16.58
C ASP A 190 -9.41 -2.49 17.12
N THR A 191 -10.38 -2.22 16.25
CA THR A 191 -11.65 -1.59 16.65
C THR A 191 -12.51 -2.43 17.60
N THR A 192 -12.23 -3.73 17.73
CA THR A 192 -12.90 -4.63 18.67
C THR A 192 -12.14 -4.76 20.00
N GLY A 193 -10.99 -4.11 20.13
CA GLY A 193 -10.10 -4.24 21.28
C GLY A 193 -9.17 -5.46 21.20
N LYS A 194 -9.18 -6.23 20.11
CA LYS A 194 -8.27 -7.37 19.96
C LYS A 194 -6.85 -6.86 19.74
N ALA A 195 -5.91 -7.42 20.49
CA ALA A 195 -4.48 -7.15 20.34
C ALA A 195 -3.90 -7.89 19.13
N TRP A 196 -3.07 -7.19 18.37
CA TRP A 196 -2.32 -7.72 17.23
C TRP A 196 -0.87 -7.28 17.34
N THR A 197 0.05 -8.21 17.04
CA THR A 197 1.40 -7.79 16.64
C THR A 197 1.35 -7.27 15.20
N ALA A 198 2.28 -6.39 14.85
CA ALA A 198 2.39 -5.87 13.49
C ALA A 198 2.63 -6.99 12.47
N ASN A 199 3.41 -8.02 12.82
CA ASN A 199 3.63 -9.18 11.98
C ASN A 199 2.35 -10.04 11.82
N ASP A 200 1.60 -10.29 12.88
CA ASP A 200 0.38 -11.10 12.80
C ASP A 200 -0.68 -10.42 11.94
N TRP A 201 -0.85 -9.10 12.08
CA TRP A 201 -1.77 -8.33 11.24
C TRP A 201 -1.35 -8.35 9.77
N HIS A 202 -0.04 -8.24 9.52
CA HIS A 202 0.52 -8.38 8.19
C HIS A 202 0.17 -9.73 7.57
N ASP A 203 0.54 -10.82 8.22
CA ASP A 203 0.38 -12.17 7.67
C ASP A 203 -1.08 -12.54 7.50
N PHE A 204 -1.94 -12.13 8.45
CA PHE A 204 -3.38 -12.28 8.32
C PHE A 204 -3.92 -11.57 7.07
N LYS A 205 -3.59 -10.29 6.89
CA LYS A 205 -4.11 -9.50 5.76
C LYS A 205 -3.57 -9.99 4.41
N PHE A 206 -2.30 -10.36 4.33
CA PHE A 206 -1.72 -10.97 3.13
C PHE A 206 -2.27 -12.38 2.85
N GLY A 207 -2.62 -13.15 3.87
CA GLY A 207 -3.36 -14.39 3.73
C GLY A 207 -4.71 -14.19 3.04
N VAL A 208 -5.46 -13.16 3.47
CA VAL A 208 -6.75 -12.78 2.84
C VAL A 208 -6.57 -12.35 1.37
N PHE A 209 -5.51 -11.60 1.05
CA PHE A 209 -5.20 -11.25 -0.34
C PHE A 209 -4.93 -12.47 -1.25
N LYS A 210 -4.27 -13.51 -0.70
CA LYS A 210 -3.87 -14.71 -1.47
C LYS A 210 -4.99 -15.72 -1.67
N ASN A 211 -6.04 -15.69 -0.86
CA ASN A 211 -7.15 -16.63 -0.96
C ASN A 211 -8.48 -15.91 -1.22
N PRO A 212 -8.84 -15.64 -2.49
CA PRO A 212 -10.09 -15.01 -2.85
C PRO A 212 -11.33 -15.79 -2.38
N SER A 213 -11.22 -17.10 -2.18
CA SER A 213 -12.33 -17.93 -1.68
C SER A 213 -12.61 -17.70 -0.19
N ALA A 214 -11.65 -17.13 0.55
CA ALA A 214 -11.82 -16.62 1.91
C ALA A 214 -12.36 -15.17 1.92
N LEU A 215 -12.65 -14.57 0.76
CA LEU A 215 -13.43 -13.31 0.64
C LEU A 215 -14.92 -13.50 0.99
N ASP A 216 -15.25 -14.56 1.74
CA ASP A 216 -16.58 -14.86 2.26
C ASP A 216 -17.09 -13.69 3.13
N ALA A 217 -18.25 -13.15 2.73
CA ALA A 217 -19.16 -12.21 3.40
C ALA A 217 -18.62 -10.88 3.95
N LYS A 218 -17.31 -10.72 4.21
CA LYS A 218 -16.78 -9.66 5.08
C LYS A 218 -15.49 -9.05 4.51
N GLY A 219 -15.58 -8.38 3.36
CA GLY A 219 -14.50 -7.53 2.77
C GLY A 219 -13.95 -6.39 3.65
N ARG A 220 -14.27 -6.42 4.95
CA ARG A 220 -13.88 -5.50 6.02
C ARG A 220 -12.37 -5.57 6.27
N PHE A 221 -11.75 -6.73 6.24
CA PHE A 221 -10.30 -6.83 6.54
C PHE A 221 -9.41 -6.23 5.46
N LEU A 222 -9.80 -6.35 4.19
CA LEU A 222 -9.11 -5.63 3.11
C LEU A 222 -9.21 -4.12 3.27
N THR A 223 -10.25 -3.64 3.93
CA THR A 223 -10.54 -2.21 4.13
C THR A 223 -10.19 -1.72 5.54
N GLY A 224 -9.35 -2.44 6.29
CA GLY A 224 -8.92 -2.01 7.63
C GLY A 224 -10.08 -1.98 8.64
N MET A 225 -11.14 -2.74 8.37
CA MET A 225 -12.42 -2.78 9.06
C MET A 225 -13.21 -1.46 8.99
N MET A 226 -13.05 -0.71 7.89
CA MET A 226 -13.74 0.57 7.66
C MET A 226 -15.09 0.44 6.94
N MET A 227 -15.46 -0.75 6.48
CA MET A 227 -16.74 -0.97 5.76
C MET A 227 -17.53 -2.09 6.42
N GLU A 228 -18.83 -1.90 6.65
CA GLU A 228 -19.81 -2.94 6.97
C GLU A 228 -20.50 -3.51 5.72
N GLU A 229 -21.17 -4.66 5.89
CA GLU A 229 -21.95 -5.34 4.83
C GLU A 229 -23.16 -4.52 4.36
N SER A 230 -23.59 -3.53 5.17
CA SER A 230 -24.78 -2.71 4.97
C SER A 230 -24.53 -1.19 4.88
N ASP A 231 -23.29 -0.72 4.72
CA ASP A 231 -22.96 0.71 4.78
C ASP A 231 -23.60 1.54 3.62
N LYS A 232 -24.85 1.97 3.84
CA LYS A 232 -25.30 3.33 3.57
C LYS A 232 -24.86 4.17 4.77
N LEU A 233 -23.86 5.01 4.52
CA LEU A 233 -23.09 5.70 5.55
C LEU A 233 -23.89 6.86 6.17
N GLU A 234 -24.13 6.81 7.48
CA GLU A 234 -24.54 7.95 8.31
C GLU A 234 -23.41 8.38 9.25
N GLY A 235 -23.37 9.69 9.56
CA GLY A 235 -22.64 10.24 10.70
C GLY A 235 -21.25 10.80 10.39
N GLY A 236 -21.10 12.10 10.62
CA GLY A 236 -19.93 12.89 10.28
C GLY A 236 -18.81 12.86 11.33
N GLU A 237 -17.59 12.79 10.83
CA GLU A 237 -16.39 13.30 11.48
C GLU A 237 -15.41 13.71 10.36
N VAL A 238 -14.88 14.93 10.45
CA VAL A 238 -13.85 15.42 9.52
C VAL A 238 -12.51 14.90 10.03
N GLN A 239 -11.83 14.07 9.23
CA GLN A 239 -10.50 13.56 9.56
C GLN A 239 -9.50 13.81 8.43
N ILE A 240 -8.28 14.12 8.84
CA ILE A 240 -7.20 14.69 8.04
C ILE A 240 -6.57 13.61 7.16
N ALA A 241 -6.71 13.75 5.83
CA ALA A 241 -5.82 13.09 4.88
C ALA A 241 -4.53 13.94 4.77
N VAL A 242 -3.37 13.35 5.07
CA VAL A 242 -2.09 14.04 4.98
C VAL A 242 -1.62 13.98 3.53
N THR A 243 -1.90 15.04 2.76
CA THR A 243 -1.22 15.29 1.48
C THR A 243 0.03 16.13 1.77
N ALA A 244 1.21 15.68 1.34
CA ALA A 244 2.47 16.43 1.44
C ALA A 244 2.92 16.90 0.06
#